data_AF-A0A9W8RP35-F1
#
_entry.id   AF-A0A9W8RP35-F1
#
_cell.length_a   1.000
_cell.length_b   1.000
_cell.length_c   1.000
_cell.angle_alpha   90.00
_cell.angle_beta   90.00
_cell.angle_gamma   90.00
#
_symmetry.space_group_name_H-M   'P 1'
#
loop_
_entity.id
_entity.type
_entity.pdbx_description
1 polymer ?
#
loop_
_entity_poly.entity_id
_entity_poly.type
_entity_poly.pdbx_seq_one_letter_code
_entity_poly.pdbx_strand_id
1 'polypeptide(L)'
;MDHLLHLDTDVVCLLAKLNSYDYIIDIVTYLTSGGENVRGYSKTFRYLTDNDKNAKTYPEGNGDHEVTAAEIGTVNQKLNEALKEDENEVSFGIMPVAAQFNAPAPYKFAQGAYSTTLAIINRMYANDQYLSVLLNTEVIAVEHIASNTFQKSVHALKIRDKATGTIKQLDVGKAKVILSAGTIGTASIALNSGLQHLNPLVGKGLIDHNVCYVRFAKQKDNTITAKPLNLKTHHKVAVTINANFFLAGSSATLNTTHFYGSDGQLMNPTKDLPDDPENFDTICVLFEFVGKLDDENSVLNIPGLDPVLDIRRAPLKHEVQCAMEGIVRKVRDAFITKKIPEPNQTTYANPGVREDEDSGTCGDPGLRPQHLGFGVFSHECGTMRMDGPKGDGVVDRNLKVKGLDNLWVCDLSVFPVSPEANPSLTLAALSLRLAEHLSGKAQ
;
A
#
# COMPACT_ATOMS: atom_id res chain seq x y z
N MET A 1 2.46 -18.72 18.93
CA MET A 1 3.01 -18.86 17.55
C MET A 1 1.90 -18.97 16.49
N ASP A 2 0.67 -19.40 16.82
CA ASP A 2 -0.44 -19.49 15.85
C ASP A 2 -1.20 -18.17 15.58
N HIS A 3 -0.85 -17.06 16.24
CA HIS A 3 -1.52 -15.76 16.06
C HIS A 3 -0.88 -14.83 14.99
N LEU A 4 0.22 -15.25 14.37
CA LEU A 4 0.90 -14.50 13.29
C LEU A 4 0.34 -14.80 11.89
N LEU A 5 -0.69 -15.66 11.79
CA LEU A 5 -1.33 -16.05 10.54
C LEU A 5 -2.59 -15.22 10.20
N HIS A 6 -2.86 -14.11 10.89
CA HIS A 6 -3.85 -13.10 10.46
C HIS A 6 -3.44 -12.32 9.19
N LEU A 7 -2.58 -12.91 8.35
CA LEU A 7 -2.40 -12.55 6.94
C LEU A 7 -3.68 -12.80 6.11
N ASP A 8 -4.61 -13.60 6.63
CA ASP A 8 -5.80 -14.03 5.89
C ASP A 8 -6.67 -12.87 5.41
N THR A 9 -6.88 -11.80 6.19
CA THR A 9 -7.88 -10.79 5.81
C THR A 9 -7.49 -9.98 4.57
N ASP A 10 -6.27 -9.44 4.57
CA ASP A 10 -5.75 -8.58 3.50
C ASP A 10 -5.46 -9.39 2.22
N VAL A 11 -4.94 -10.62 2.39
CA VAL A 11 -4.71 -11.57 1.31
C VAL A 11 -6.04 -12.02 0.70
N VAL A 12 -7.06 -12.34 1.50
CA VAL A 12 -8.41 -12.71 1.02
C VAL A 12 -9.06 -11.58 0.23
N CYS A 13 -8.94 -10.32 0.64
CA CYS A 13 -9.51 -9.19 -0.11
C CYS A 13 -8.87 -9.03 -1.49
N LEU A 14 -7.54 -9.08 -1.57
CA LEU A 14 -6.83 -9.05 -2.85
C LEU A 14 -7.17 -10.26 -3.72
N LEU A 15 -7.21 -11.46 -3.13
CA LEU A 15 -7.56 -12.69 -3.84
C LEU A 15 -9.00 -12.70 -4.33
N ALA A 16 -9.96 -12.20 -3.56
CA ALA A 16 -11.34 -12.07 -4.00
C ALA A 16 -11.45 -11.16 -5.23
N LYS A 17 -10.61 -10.12 -5.32
CA LYS A 17 -10.53 -9.30 -6.53
C LYS A 17 -9.81 -9.99 -7.67
N LEU A 18 -8.67 -10.62 -7.44
CA LEU A 18 -8.00 -11.41 -8.49
C LEU A 18 -8.90 -12.55 -9.00
N ASN A 19 -9.69 -13.18 -8.14
CA ASN A 19 -10.60 -14.27 -8.48
C ASN A 19 -11.86 -13.79 -9.23
N SER A 20 -12.19 -12.49 -9.16
CA SER A 20 -13.25 -11.90 -10.01
C SER A 20 -12.82 -11.72 -11.48
N TYR A 21 -11.58 -12.09 -11.79
CA TYR A 21 -10.98 -12.01 -13.11
C TYR A 21 -10.62 -13.44 -13.57
N ASP A 22 -11.51 -14.08 -14.33
CA ASP A 22 -11.41 -15.50 -14.74
C ASP A 22 -10.07 -15.90 -15.41
N TYR A 23 -9.34 -14.94 -15.98
CA TYR A 23 -8.09 -15.15 -16.71
C TYR A 23 -6.84 -15.20 -15.81
N ILE A 24 -6.95 -14.92 -14.50
CA ILE A 24 -5.83 -14.98 -13.54
C ILE A 24 -5.93 -16.18 -12.60
N ILE A 25 -6.82 -17.12 -12.91
CA ILE A 25 -7.15 -18.24 -12.02
C ILE A 25 -5.93 -19.10 -11.67
N ASP A 26 -4.96 -19.24 -12.57
CA ASP A 26 -3.72 -19.98 -12.31
C ASP A 26 -2.81 -19.27 -11.30
N ILE A 27 -2.76 -17.93 -11.35
CA ILE A 27 -2.02 -17.13 -10.36
C ILE A 27 -2.73 -17.21 -9.01
N VAL A 28 -4.05 -17.02 -8.98
CA VAL A 28 -4.84 -17.16 -7.75
C VAL A 28 -4.65 -18.55 -7.17
N THR A 29 -4.70 -19.60 -8.00
CA THR A 29 -4.47 -20.98 -7.59
C THR A 29 -3.06 -21.16 -7.03
N TYR A 30 -2.02 -20.67 -7.70
CA TYR A 30 -0.65 -20.72 -7.18
C TYR A 30 -0.53 -20.02 -5.82
N LEU A 31 -1.14 -18.85 -5.67
CA LEU A 31 -1.08 -18.07 -4.44
C LEU A 31 -1.78 -18.77 -3.26
N THR A 32 -2.87 -19.50 -3.52
CA THR A 32 -3.84 -19.94 -2.50
C THR A 32 -3.98 -21.44 -2.30
N SER A 33 -3.65 -22.25 -3.31
CA SER A 33 -3.96 -23.67 -3.35
C SER A 33 -2.74 -24.54 -3.07
N GLY A 34 -2.97 -25.71 -2.46
CA GLY A 34 -1.91 -26.63 -2.00
C GLY A 34 -1.84 -26.76 -0.48
N GLY A 35 -0.90 -27.56 0.02
CA GLY A 35 -0.57 -27.61 1.45
C GLY A 35 0.18 -26.37 1.91
N GLU A 36 0.34 -26.16 3.22
CA GLU A 36 1.06 -25.01 3.78
C GLU A 36 2.46 -24.78 3.19
N ASN A 37 3.15 -25.84 2.77
CA ASN A 37 4.49 -25.76 2.16
C ASN A 37 4.47 -25.54 0.64
N VAL A 38 3.29 -25.48 0.04
CA VAL A 38 3.07 -25.47 -1.42
C VAL A 38 2.41 -24.16 -1.87
N ARG A 39 1.51 -23.58 -1.05
CA ARG A 39 0.84 -22.31 -1.37
C ARG A 39 1.84 -21.17 -1.52
N GLY A 40 1.71 -20.39 -2.59
CA GLY A 40 2.59 -19.28 -2.92
C GLY A 40 2.76 -18.28 -1.77
N TYR A 41 1.67 -17.86 -1.12
CA TYR A 41 1.76 -16.91 0.00
C TYR A 41 2.54 -17.46 1.20
N SER A 42 2.22 -18.68 1.65
CA SER A 42 2.89 -19.31 2.79
C SER A 42 4.37 -19.57 2.50
N LYS A 43 4.68 -20.03 1.29
CA LYS A 43 6.06 -20.24 0.83
C LYS A 43 6.85 -18.93 0.80
N THR A 44 6.26 -17.88 0.26
CA THR A 44 6.87 -16.55 0.17
C THR A 44 7.08 -15.95 1.56
N PHE A 45 6.06 -16.00 2.41
CA PHE A 45 6.17 -15.51 3.78
C PHE A 45 7.31 -16.22 4.50
N ARG A 46 7.39 -17.55 4.46
CA ARG A 46 8.51 -18.30 5.03
C ARG A 46 9.86 -17.93 4.42
N TYR A 47 9.93 -17.73 3.09
CA TYR A 47 11.16 -17.31 2.42
C TYR A 47 11.62 -15.92 2.87
N LEU A 48 10.67 -15.00 3.05
CA LEU A 48 10.90 -13.64 3.52
C LEU A 48 11.28 -13.61 5.00
N THR A 49 10.51 -14.27 5.86
CA THR A 49 10.72 -14.21 7.31
C THR A 49 11.84 -15.11 7.77
N ASP A 50 12.07 -16.21 7.06
CA ASP A 50 12.92 -17.35 7.40
C ASP A 50 12.81 -17.75 8.87
N ASN A 51 12.21 -18.91 9.13
CA ASN A 51 12.28 -19.61 10.42
C ASN A 51 13.75 -20.04 10.67
N ASP A 52 14.69 -19.09 10.69
CA ASP A 52 16.10 -19.30 10.92
C ASP A 52 16.23 -19.87 12.33
N LYS A 53 16.64 -21.13 12.42
CA LYS A 53 16.87 -21.79 13.71
C LYS A 53 17.97 -21.10 14.53
N ASN A 54 18.78 -20.25 13.88
CA ASN A 54 19.79 -19.40 14.49
C ASN A 54 19.34 -17.94 14.67
N ALA A 55 18.15 -17.56 14.18
CA ALA A 55 17.50 -16.36 14.67
C ALA A 55 17.19 -16.64 16.14
N LYS A 56 18.01 -16.06 17.03
CA LYS A 56 17.61 -15.93 18.42
C LYS A 56 16.20 -15.36 18.41
N THR A 57 15.30 -15.93 19.22
CA THR A 57 14.04 -15.27 19.55
C THR A 57 14.39 -13.80 19.77
N TYR A 58 13.81 -12.91 18.96
CA TYR A 58 14.00 -11.48 19.17
C TYR A 58 13.73 -11.21 20.65
N PRO A 59 14.58 -10.46 21.36
CA PRO A 59 14.39 -10.24 22.78
C PRO A 59 12.96 -9.76 22.99
N GLU A 60 12.18 -10.52 23.75
CA GLU A 60 10.84 -10.10 24.15
C GLU A 60 10.99 -8.71 24.76
N GLY A 61 10.12 -7.79 24.38
CA GLY A 61 10.08 -6.49 25.04
C GLY A 61 9.94 -6.71 26.54
N ASN A 62 10.40 -5.77 27.34
CA ASN A 62 10.18 -5.82 28.79
C ASN A 62 8.71 -5.62 29.20
N GLY A 63 7.76 -5.67 28.26
CA GLY A 63 6.32 -5.48 28.47
C GLY A 63 5.88 -4.01 28.68
N ASP A 64 6.78 -3.12 29.10
CA ASP A 64 6.47 -1.73 29.47
C ASP A 64 5.87 -0.91 28.30
N HIS A 65 6.10 -1.38 27.09
CA HIS A 65 5.84 -0.68 25.84
C HIS A 65 4.87 -1.41 24.90
N GLU A 66 4.44 -2.62 25.27
CA GLU A 66 3.58 -3.46 24.46
C GLU A 66 2.11 -3.23 24.81
N VAL A 67 1.25 -3.11 23.81
CA VAL A 67 -0.19 -3.03 24.03
C VAL A 67 -0.68 -4.40 24.51
N THR A 68 -1.30 -4.46 25.69
CA THR A 68 -1.78 -5.70 26.27
C THR A 68 -3.04 -6.20 25.56
N ALA A 69 -3.31 -7.52 25.64
CA ALA A 69 -4.53 -8.10 25.09
C ALA A 69 -5.82 -7.46 25.67
N ALA A 70 -5.78 -7.00 26.92
CA ALA A 70 -6.88 -6.30 27.56
C ALA A 70 -7.11 -4.89 26.97
N GLU A 71 -6.03 -4.13 26.73
CA GLU A 71 -6.08 -2.83 26.06
C GLU A 71 -6.65 -2.98 24.63
N ILE A 72 -6.17 -3.98 23.88
CA ILE A 72 -6.67 -4.30 22.53
C ILE A 72 -8.16 -4.67 22.59
N GLY A 73 -8.55 -5.55 23.50
CA GLY A 73 -9.94 -5.98 23.66
C GLY A 73 -10.88 -4.82 24.00
N THR A 74 -10.44 -3.91 24.87
CA THR A 74 -11.22 -2.73 25.27
C THR A 74 -11.44 -1.78 24.09
N VAL A 75 -10.38 -1.47 23.32
CA VAL A 75 -10.49 -0.61 22.13
C VAL A 75 -11.33 -1.27 21.05
N ASN A 76 -11.13 -2.57 20.79
CA ASN A 76 -11.93 -3.34 19.84
C ASN A 76 -13.42 -3.31 20.20
N GLN A 77 -13.76 -3.53 21.48
CA GLN A 77 -15.15 -3.48 21.93
C GLN A 77 -15.77 -2.10 21.66
N LYS A 78 -15.09 -1.01 22.05
CA LYS A 78 -15.55 0.37 21.80
C LYS A 78 -15.83 0.62 20.32
N LEU A 79 -14.91 0.20 19.46
CA LEU A 79 -15.04 0.41 18.01
C LEU A 79 -16.13 -0.46 17.38
N ASN A 80 -16.25 -1.73 17.78
CA ASN A 80 -17.30 -2.64 17.32
C ASN A 80 -18.69 -2.12 17.73
N GLU A 81 -18.85 -1.64 18.97
CA GLU A 81 -20.10 -1.04 19.46
C GLU A 81 -20.45 0.24 18.69
N ALA A 82 -19.45 1.08 18.41
CA ALA A 82 -19.65 2.33 17.69
C ALA A 82 -20.08 2.12 16.23
N LEU A 83 -19.54 1.10 15.56
CA LEU A 83 -19.80 0.81 14.14
C LEU A 83 -20.82 -0.31 13.92
N LYS A 84 -21.51 -0.78 14.96
CA LYS A 84 -22.57 -1.78 14.81
C LYS A 84 -23.67 -1.26 13.88
N GLU A 85 -24.02 -2.05 12.88
CA GLU A 85 -25.18 -1.81 12.01
C GLU A 85 -26.27 -2.85 12.31
N ASP A 86 -27.54 -2.50 12.07
CA ASP A 86 -28.73 -3.22 12.58
C ASP A 86 -28.78 -4.73 12.24
N GLU A 87 -27.97 -5.23 11.29
CA GLU A 87 -27.90 -6.66 10.95
C GLU A 87 -26.48 -7.22 10.68
N ASN A 88 -25.41 -6.40 10.77
CA ASN A 88 -24.03 -6.85 10.48
C ASN A 88 -23.07 -6.51 11.62
N GLU A 89 -22.35 -7.51 12.14
CA GLU A 89 -21.24 -7.28 13.07
C GLU A 89 -20.02 -6.75 12.32
N VAL A 90 -19.54 -5.56 12.73
CA VAL A 90 -18.23 -5.05 12.35
C VAL A 90 -17.21 -5.59 13.35
N SER A 91 -16.15 -6.24 12.86
CA SER A 91 -15.04 -6.73 13.68
C SER A 91 -13.74 -6.04 13.30
N PHE A 92 -13.05 -5.51 14.32
CA PHE A 92 -11.68 -5.00 14.21
C PHE A 92 -10.67 -6.08 14.59
N GLY A 93 -9.63 -6.21 13.76
CA GLY A 93 -8.44 -7.02 14.02
C GLY A 93 -7.18 -6.16 14.11
N ILE A 94 -6.13 -6.69 14.72
CA ILE A 94 -4.81 -6.06 14.67
C ILE A 94 -4.35 -6.03 13.22
N MET A 95 -3.94 -4.84 12.75
CA MET A 95 -3.42 -4.71 11.40
C MET A 95 -2.01 -5.33 11.32
N PRO A 96 -1.77 -6.32 10.44
CA PRO A 96 -0.44 -6.85 10.22
C PRO A 96 0.43 -5.79 9.53
N VAL A 97 1.52 -5.36 10.19
CA VAL A 97 2.47 -4.42 9.56
C VAL A 97 3.54 -5.22 8.81
N ALA A 98 3.87 -4.79 7.60
CA ALA A 98 4.78 -5.49 6.67
C ALA A 98 6.27 -5.53 7.11
N ALA A 99 6.59 -5.10 8.33
CA ALA A 99 7.94 -5.11 8.87
C ALA A 99 7.93 -5.67 10.30
N GLN A 100 8.84 -6.61 10.57
CA GLN A 100 9.15 -7.05 11.92
C GLN A 100 10.03 -5.98 12.58
N PHE A 101 9.54 -5.33 13.64
CA PHE A 101 10.27 -4.28 14.35
C PHE A 101 10.99 -4.83 15.58
N ASN A 102 12.25 -4.43 15.78
CA ASN A 102 12.99 -4.65 17.02
C ASN A 102 13.56 -3.31 17.48
N ALA A 103 12.84 -2.61 18.35
CA ALA A 103 13.36 -1.46 19.07
C ALA A 103 13.01 -1.63 20.56
N PRO A 104 13.96 -1.37 21.48
CA PRO A 104 13.71 -1.43 22.93
C PRO A 104 12.73 -0.36 23.42
N ALA A 105 12.29 0.53 22.53
CA ALA A 105 11.12 1.37 22.68
C ALA A 105 10.22 1.11 21.45
N PRO A 106 8.89 1.09 21.59
CA PRO A 106 7.99 0.84 20.49
C PRO A 106 8.14 2.05 19.55
N TYR A 107 8.69 1.82 18.35
CA TYR A 107 8.70 2.80 17.26
C TYR A 107 9.61 4.04 17.41
N LYS A 108 10.77 3.92 18.06
CA LYS A 108 11.95 4.60 17.49
C LYS A 108 12.38 3.76 16.29
N PHE A 109 12.62 4.36 15.11
CA PHE A 109 13.34 3.66 14.04
C PHE A 109 14.62 3.11 14.67
N ALA A 110 14.72 1.79 14.84
CA ALA A 110 15.96 1.19 15.26
C ALA A 110 17.01 1.56 14.21
N GLN A 111 18.20 2.00 14.64
CA GLN A 111 19.38 1.70 13.83
C GLN A 111 19.33 0.18 13.58
N GLY A 112 19.01 -0.23 12.34
CA GLY A 112 18.78 -1.65 12.02
C GLY A 112 17.34 -2.05 11.65
N ALA A 113 16.48 -1.14 11.17
CA ALA A 113 15.34 -1.57 10.36
C ALA A 113 15.85 -2.24 9.06
N TYR A 114 15.90 -3.57 9.05
CA TYR A 114 16.32 -4.33 7.87
C TYR A 114 15.11 -4.57 6.99
N SER A 115 15.15 -4.03 5.77
CA SER A 115 14.26 -4.51 4.72
C SER A 115 14.45 -6.03 4.60
N THR A 116 13.37 -6.79 4.56
CA THR A 116 13.44 -8.23 4.28
C THR A 116 14.18 -8.50 2.97
N THR A 117 14.05 -7.59 2.01
CA THR A 117 14.82 -7.59 0.75
C THR A 117 16.33 -7.41 1.01
N LEU A 118 16.74 -6.54 1.93
CA LEU A 118 18.15 -6.37 2.29
C LEU A 118 18.71 -7.63 2.96
N ALA A 119 17.93 -8.30 3.82
CA ALA A 119 18.31 -9.58 4.41
C ALA A 119 18.48 -10.68 3.34
N ILE A 120 17.56 -10.77 2.38
CA ILE A 120 17.65 -11.70 1.24
C ILE A 120 18.87 -11.38 0.37
N ILE A 121 19.08 -10.11 0.00
CA ILE A 121 20.22 -9.69 -0.82
C ILE A 121 21.53 -10.02 -0.11
N ASN A 122 21.65 -9.75 1.20
CA ASN A 122 22.85 -10.09 1.95
C ASN A 122 23.12 -11.60 1.96
N ARG A 123 22.08 -12.42 2.14
CA ARG A 123 22.20 -13.89 2.08
C ARG A 123 22.60 -14.38 0.69
N MET A 124 22.00 -13.83 -0.35
CA MET A 124 22.33 -14.20 -1.74
C MET A 124 23.74 -13.77 -2.11
N TYR A 125 24.10 -12.50 -1.83
CA TYR A 125 25.42 -11.96 -2.15
C TYR A 125 26.55 -12.68 -1.42
N ALA A 126 26.33 -13.06 -0.15
CA ALA A 126 27.33 -13.79 0.62
C ALA A 126 27.56 -15.24 0.12
N ASN A 127 26.61 -15.81 -0.64
CA ASN A 127 26.61 -17.25 -0.94
C ASN A 127 26.53 -17.60 -2.44
N ASP A 128 26.30 -16.63 -3.34
CA ASP A 128 26.14 -16.88 -4.78
C ASP A 128 27.27 -16.23 -5.60
N GLN A 129 28.24 -17.05 -6.01
CA GLN A 129 29.36 -16.63 -6.85
C GLN A 129 28.96 -16.19 -8.27
N TYR A 130 27.73 -16.49 -8.71
CA TYR A 130 27.22 -16.13 -10.02
C TYR A 130 26.39 -14.84 -9.99
N LEU A 131 26.13 -14.27 -8.81
CA LEU A 131 25.41 -13.01 -8.66
C LEU A 131 26.37 -11.82 -8.81
N SER A 132 26.12 -10.98 -9.81
CA SER A 132 26.79 -9.69 -9.97
C SER A 132 25.80 -8.55 -9.80
N VAL A 133 26.15 -7.56 -8.96
CA VAL A 133 25.34 -6.36 -8.74
C VAL A 133 26.15 -5.14 -9.16
N LEU A 134 25.65 -4.42 -10.16
CA LEU A 134 26.28 -3.20 -10.67
C LEU A 134 25.54 -1.97 -10.13
N LEU A 135 26.13 -1.33 -9.12
CA LEU A 135 25.60 -0.09 -8.54
C LEU A 135 25.93 1.12 -9.42
N ASN A 136 25.27 2.26 -9.15
CA ASN A 136 25.44 3.52 -9.88
C ASN A 136 25.24 3.39 -11.41
N THR A 137 24.51 2.36 -11.84
CA THR A 137 24.19 2.10 -13.24
C THR A 137 22.69 2.05 -13.40
N GLU A 138 22.16 2.95 -14.22
CA GLU A 138 20.75 3.08 -14.55
C GLU A 138 20.46 2.44 -15.89
N VAL A 139 19.46 1.57 -15.98
CA VAL A 139 18.92 1.12 -17.27
C VAL A 139 17.93 2.17 -17.76
N ILE A 140 18.15 2.74 -18.95
CA ILE A 140 17.28 3.77 -19.54
C ILE A 140 16.30 3.17 -20.55
N ALA A 141 16.75 2.17 -21.30
CA ALA A 141 15.98 1.51 -22.35
C ALA A 141 16.51 0.09 -22.60
N VAL A 142 15.68 -0.75 -23.18
CA VAL A 142 16.04 -2.02 -23.83
C VAL A 142 16.07 -1.82 -25.34
N GLU A 143 17.06 -2.40 -26.00
CA GLU A 143 17.19 -2.38 -27.45
C GLU A 143 16.74 -3.73 -28.01
N HIS A 144 15.79 -3.70 -28.95
CA HIS A 144 15.20 -4.89 -29.57
C HIS A 144 15.19 -4.77 -31.09
N ILE A 145 15.37 -5.90 -31.77
CA ILE A 145 15.38 -5.99 -33.24
C ILE A 145 14.10 -6.69 -33.72
N ALA A 146 13.56 -6.24 -34.85
CA ALA A 146 12.68 -7.05 -35.67
C ALA A 146 13.51 -8.12 -36.38
N SER A 147 13.48 -9.36 -35.87
CA SER A 147 14.07 -10.49 -36.60
C SER A 147 13.35 -10.67 -37.95
N ASN A 148 14.05 -11.25 -38.93
CA ASN A 148 13.43 -11.71 -40.18
C ASN A 148 12.47 -12.90 -39.94
N THR A 149 12.52 -13.50 -38.76
CA THR A 149 11.46 -14.35 -38.20
C THR A 149 10.53 -13.47 -37.37
N PHE A 150 9.23 -13.74 -37.29
CA PHE A 150 8.24 -12.95 -36.53
C PHE A 150 8.50 -12.80 -35.01
N GLN A 151 9.69 -13.18 -34.53
CA GLN A 151 10.14 -13.19 -33.14
C GLN A 151 11.08 -12.00 -32.85
N LYS A 152 10.61 -11.04 -32.05
CA LYS A 152 11.46 -9.92 -31.58
C LYS A 152 12.11 -10.29 -30.26
N SER A 153 13.34 -9.85 -30.03
CA SER A 153 14.08 -10.09 -28.79
C SER A 153 14.92 -8.86 -28.42
N VAL A 154 15.11 -8.66 -27.13
CA VAL A 154 16.06 -7.69 -26.58
C VAL A 154 17.47 -8.22 -26.79
N HIS A 155 18.35 -7.43 -27.40
CA HIS A 155 19.76 -7.78 -27.64
C HIS A 155 20.74 -6.93 -26.82
N ALA A 156 20.32 -5.76 -26.33
CA ALA A 156 21.16 -4.92 -25.47
C ALA A 156 20.33 -4.06 -24.51
N LEU A 157 20.98 -3.59 -23.45
CA LEU A 157 20.47 -2.57 -22.54
C LEU A 157 21.20 -1.25 -22.80
N LYS A 158 20.46 -0.15 -22.89
CA LYS A 158 21.04 1.19 -22.86
C LYS A 158 21.16 1.63 -21.40
N ILE A 159 22.39 1.74 -20.92
CA ILE A 159 22.70 2.06 -19.53
C ILE A 159 23.34 3.44 -19.38
N ARG A 160 23.09 4.11 -18.25
CA ARG A 160 23.71 5.37 -17.84
C ARG A 160 24.48 5.18 -16.55
N ASP A 161 25.73 5.61 -16.55
CA ASP A 161 26.51 5.79 -15.35
C ASP A 161 26.00 7.03 -14.60
N LYS A 162 25.52 6.85 -13.36
CA LYS A 162 24.88 7.93 -12.59
C LYS A 162 25.86 9.01 -12.13
N ALA A 163 27.15 8.70 -12.03
CA ALA A 163 28.16 9.67 -11.58
C ALA A 163 28.62 10.58 -12.73
N THR A 164 28.74 10.04 -13.94
CA THR A 164 29.28 10.74 -15.10
C THR A 164 28.22 11.16 -16.13
N GLY A 165 27.02 10.57 -16.07
CA GLY A 165 25.98 10.72 -17.08
C GLY A 165 26.27 9.98 -18.40
N THR A 166 27.40 9.26 -18.49
CA THR A 166 27.82 8.57 -19.71
C THR A 166 26.84 7.46 -20.06
N ILE A 167 26.40 7.40 -21.31
CA ILE A 167 25.51 6.35 -21.82
C ILE A 167 26.33 5.29 -22.56
N LYS A 168 26.05 4.02 -22.29
CA LYS A 168 26.68 2.85 -22.94
C LYS A 168 25.64 1.82 -23.31
N GLN A 169 25.98 0.93 -24.24
CA GLN A 169 25.23 -0.29 -24.50
C GLN A 169 25.86 -1.45 -23.75
N LEU A 170 25.02 -2.31 -23.19
CA LEU A 170 25.40 -3.56 -22.55
C LEU A 170 24.69 -4.71 -23.29
N ASP A 171 25.45 -5.53 -24.00
CA ASP A 171 24.93 -6.70 -24.73
C ASP A 171 24.35 -7.73 -23.74
N VAL A 172 23.15 -8.25 -24.01
CA VAL A 172 22.51 -9.27 -23.15
C VAL A 172 22.70 -10.68 -23.67
N GLY A 173 23.27 -10.87 -24.85
CA GLY A 173 23.49 -12.14 -25.51
C GLY A 173 22.20 -12.96 -25.63
N LYS A 174 22.16 -14.10 -24.92
CA LYS A 174 20.98 -14.98 -24.85
C LYS A 174 20.24 -14.88 -23.52
N ALA A 175 20.53 -13.86 -22.71
CA ALA A 175 19.94 -13.72 -21.40
C ALA A 175 18.43 -13.43 -21.49
N LYS A 176 17.72 -13.88 -20.46
CA LYS A 176 16.36 -13.44 -20.15
C LYS A 176 16.47 -12.11 -19.41
N VAL A 177 15.76 -11.10 -19.87
CA VAL A 177 15.75 -9.76 -19.28
C VAL A 177 14.48 -9.59 -18.44
N ILE A 178 14.63 -9.14 -17.20
CA ILE A 178 13.51 -8.88 -16.29
C ILE A 178 13.59 -7.41 -15.87
N LEU A 179 12.57 -6.62 -16.17
CA LEU A 179 12.46 -5.25 -15.67
C LEU A 179 11.79 -5.28 -14.29
N SER A 180 12.46 -4.70 -13.30
CA SER A 180 11.99 -4.58 -11.91
C SER A 180 12.32 -3.20 -11.35
N ALA A 181 12.15 -2.15 -12.17
CA ALA A 181 12.50 -0.77 -11.83
C ALA A 181 11.35 -0.02 -11.12
N GLY A 182 10.34 -0.75 -10.65
CA GLY A 182 9.13 -0.19 -10.03
C GLY A 182 8.18 0.35 -11.08
N THR A 183 6.96 0.70 -10.65
CA THR A 183 5.86 1.06 -11.55
C THR A 183 6.20 2.18 -12.53
N ILE A 184 6.83 3.25 -12.03
CA ILE A 184 7.18 4.41 -12.84
C ILE A 184 8.45 4.15 -13.65
N GLY A 185 9.49 3.59 -13.02
CA GLY A 185 10.78 3.34 -13.65
C GLY A 185 10.69 2.34 -14.80
N THR A 186 9.98 1.23 -14.60
CA THR A 186 9.77 0.21 -15.65
C THR A 186 8.97 0.79 -16.81
N ALA A 187 7.93 1.57 -16.55
CA ALA A 187 7.17 2.24 -17.61
C ALA A 187 8.04 3.22 -18.41
N SER A 188 8.88 4.00 -17.73
CA SER A 188 9.84 4.90 -18.39
C SER A 188 10.81 4.14 -19.30
N ILE A 189 11.39 3.04 -18.80
CA ILE A 189 12.26 2.17 -19.60
C ILE A 189 11.49 1.63 -20.83
N ALA A 190 10.27 1.12 -20.64
CA ALA A 190 9.44 0.58 -21.70
C ALA A 190 9.10 1.62 -22.78
N LEU A 191 8.71 2.82 -22.38
CA LEU A 191 8.39 3.92 -23.29
C LEU A 191 9.62 4.42 -24.05
N ASN A 192 10.78 4.52 -23.40
CA ASN A 192 12.06 4.85 -24.03
C ASN A 192 12.52 3.77 -25.02
N SER A 193 12.03 2.55 -24.85
CA SER A 193 12.32 1.40 -25.72
C SER A 193 11.32 1.26 -26.88
N GLY A 194 10.32 2.15 -26.97
CA GLY A 194 9.30 2.10 -28.02
C GLY A 194 8.28 0.96 -27.86
N LEU A 195 8.13 0.39 -26.66
CA LEU A 195 7.23 -0.75 -26.44
C LEU A 195 5.74 -0.38 -26.61
N GLN A 196 5.38 0.90 -26.53
CA GLN A 196 4.04 1.40 -26.84
C GLN A 196 3.59 1.11 -28.27
N HIS A 197 4.53 0.87 -29.19
CA HIS A 197 4.23 0.44 -30.56
C HIS A 197 3.83 -1.04 -30.64
N LEU A 198 4.18 -1.86 -29.63
CA LEU A 198 3.74 -3.24 -29.51
C LEU A 198 2.40 -3.33 -28.77
N ASN A 199 2.22 -2.51 -27.72
CA ASN A 199 0.97 -2.42 -26.99
C ASN A 199 0.71 -0.96 -26.52
N PRO A 200 -0.38 -0.31 -26.95
CA PRO A 200 -0.68 1.09 -26.60
C PRO A 200 -1.01 1.33 -25.12
N LEU A 201 -1.14 0.28 -24.32
CA LEU A 201 -1.37 0.36 -22.87
C LEU A 201 -0.08 0.48 -22.05
N VAL A 202 1.10 0.38 -22.67
CA VAL A 202 2.39 0.63 -22.01
C VAL A 202 2.39 2.03 -21.39
N GLY A 203 2.69 2.10 -20.09
CA GLY A 203 2.72 3.32 -19.31
C GLY A 203 1.35 3.84 -18.87
N LYS A 204 0.23 3.22 -19.27
CA LYS A 204 -1.14 3.63 -18.93
C LYS A 204 -1.76 2.74 -17.86
N GLY A 205 -2.85 3.20 -17.26
CA GLY A 205 -3.50 2.47 -16.16
C GLY A 205 -2.87 2.77 -14.81
N LEU A 206 -2.07 3.84 -14.71
CA LEU A 206 -1.34 4.17 -13.50
C LEU A 206 -2.33 4.46 -12.36
N ILE A 207 -2.16 3.77 -11.26
CA ILE A 207 -3.01 3.96 -10.09
C ILE A 207 -2.27 3.70 -8.79
N ASP A 208 -2.71 4.35 -7.73
CA ASP A 208 -2.36 4.10 -6.34
C ASP A 208 -3.66 3.92 -5.54
N HIS A 209 -3.57 3.35 -4.33
CA HIS A 209 -4.71 3.21 -3.43
C HIS A 209 -5.38 4.58 -3.26
N ASN A 210 -6.71 4.62 -3.29
CA ASN A 210 -7.42 5.83 -2.91
C ASN A 210 -7.60 5.80 -1.40
N VAL A 211 -6.94 6.72 -0.72
CA VAL A 211 -6.94 6.77 0.73
C VAL A 211 -7.44 8.12 1.19
N CYS A 212 -8.43 8.06 2.07
CA CYS A 212 -8.95 9.23 2.75
C CYS A 212 -8.73 9.07 4.24
N TYR A 213 -8.38 10.15 4.92
CA TYR A 213 -8.09 10.09 6.34
C TYR A 213 -8.57 11.34 7.06
N VAL A 214 -8.78 11.20 8.36
CA VAL A 214 -9.03 12.31 9.27
C VAL A 214 -8.39 12.01 10.61
N ARG A 215 -7.96 13.06 11.30
CA ARG A 215 -7.35 12.94 12.61
C ARG A 215 -8.05 13.84 13.63
N PHE A 216 -8.24 13.31 14.83
CA PHE A 216 -8.61 14.07 16.00
C PHE A 216 -7.76 13.65 17.20
N ALA A 217 -7.80 14.44 18.26
CA ALA A 217 -7.04 14.23 19.48
C ALA A 217 -7.93 14.49 20.69
N LYS A 218 -7.79 13.68 21.74
CA LYS A 218 -8.52 13.81 23.00
C LYS A 218 -7.53 13.97 24.14
N GLN A 219 -7.75 14.94 25.01
CA GLN A 219 -6.93 15.10 26.20
C GLN A 219 -6.97 13.83 27.05
N LYS A 220 -5.79 13.38 27.47
CA LYS A 220 -5.60 12.14 28.22
C LYS A 220 -6.42 12.14 29.51
N ASP A 221 -7.14 11.04 29.71
CA ASP A 221 -7.82 10.69 30.95
C ASP A 221 -7.49 9.25 31.40
N ASN A 222 -6.46 8.65 30.80
CA ASN A 222 -6.00 7.27 31.01
C ASN A 222 -7.05 6.18 30.69
N THR A 223 -8.09 6.51 29.91
CA THR A 223 -9.09 5.52 29.46
C THR A 223 -8.75 4.87 28.12
N ILE A 224 -7.79 5.44 27.38
CA ILE A 224 -7.27 4.96 26.11
C ILE A 224 -5.82 4.46 26.33
N THR A 225 -5.37 3.53 25.50
CA THR A 225 -3.95 3.13 25.48
C THR A 225 -3.05 4.31 25.14
N ALA A 226 -2.10 4.63 26.02
CA ALA A 226 -1.03 5.60 25.74
C ALA A 226 0.00 5.06 24.72
N LYS A 227 -0.07 3.76 24.41
CA LYS A 227 0.82 3.06 23.48
C LYS A 227 0.23 3.06 22.06
N PRO A 228 1.08 3.17 21.02
CA PRO A 228 0.64 3.11 19.62
C PRO A 228 -0.13 1.81 19.31
N LEU A 229 -1.33 1.92 18.73
CA LEU A 229 -2.18 0.79 18.37
C LEU A 229 -2.80 1.00 16.99
N ASN A 230 -2.76 -0.02 16.13
CA ASN A 230 -3.33 0.00 14.78
C ASN A 230 -4.33 -1.16 14.61
N LEU A 231 -5.58 -0.82 14.29
CA LEU A 231 -6.66 -1.77 14.11
C LEU A 231 -7.30 -1.57 12.74
N LYS A 232 -7.73 -2.66 12.11
CA LYS A 232 -8.39 -2.65 10.80
C LYS A 232 -9.61 -3.54 10.80
N THR A 233 -10.67 -3.09 10.16
CA THR A 233 -11.88 -3.89 9.92
C THR A 233 -11.79 -4.67 8.62
N HIS A 234 -12.56 -5.75 8.52
CA HIS A 234 -12.86 -6.39 7.24
C HIS A 234 -13.64 -5.46 6.27
N HIS A 235 -14.20 -4.35 6.78
CA HIS A 235 -15.02 -3.37 6.07
C HIS A 235 -14.25 -2.09 5.71
N LYS A 236 -12.92 -2.18 5.56
CA LYS A 236 -12.06 -1.16 4.90
C LYS A 236 -11.82 0.14 5.68
N VAL A 237 -12.15 0.12 6.97
CA VAL A 237 -11.82 1.20 7.91
C VAL A 237 -10.64 0.76 8.77
N ALA A 238 -9.58 1.56 8.77
CA ALA A 238 -8.46 1.46 9.69
C ALA A 238 -8.54 2.57 10.73
N VAL A 239 -8.26 2.23 11.99
CA VAL A 239 -8.19 3.19 13.10
C VAL A 239 -6.84 3.04 13.76
N THR A 240 -6.09 4.14 13.82
CA THR A 240 -4.81 4.21 14.53
C THR A 240 -4.94 5.09 15.76
N ILE A 241 -4.34 4.66 16.87
CA ILE A 241 -4.31 5.37 18.15
C ILE A 241 -2.86 5.62 18.53
N ASN A 242 -2.52 6.86 18.89
CA ASN A 242 -1.18 7.28 19.30
C ASN A 242 -0.09 6.87 18.29
N ALA A 243 -0.49 6.78 17.03
CA ALA A 243 0.33 6.33 15.93
C ALA A 243 -0.04 7.14 14.68
N ASN A 244 0.96 7.71 14.01
CA ASN A 244 0.79 8.12 12.62
C ASN A 244 0.96 6.89 11.72
N PHE A 245 -0.04 6.64 10.90
CA PHE A 245 0.00 5.61 9.86
C PHE A 245 1.10 5.86 8.82
N PHE A 246 1.51 7.12 8.62
CA PHE A 246 2.44 7.53 7.56
C PHE A 246 3.89 7.08 7.76
N LEU A 247 4.34 7.00 9.01
CA LEU A 247 5.68 6.55 9.38
C LEU A 247 5.57 6.09 10.82
N ALA A 248 6.01 4.86 11.09
CA ALA A 248 6.14 4.27 12.41
C ALA A 248 6.52 5.31 13.49
N GLY A 249 5.53 5.77 14.25
CA GLY A 249 5.73 6.43 15.54
C GLY A 249 5.86 7.96 15.57
N SER A 250 5.54 8.73 14.52
CA SER A 250 5.45 10.20 14.73
C SER A 250 4.10 10.57 15.34
N SER A 251 4.08 11.38 16.39
CA SER A 251 2.87 12.03 16.94
C SER A 251 2.59 13.38 16.26
N ALA A 252 3.36 13.72 15.21
CA ALA A 252 3.41 15.04 14.59
C ALA A 252 2.00 15.56 14.28
N THR A 253 1.64 16.70 14.90
CA THR A 253 0.34 17.33 14.74
C THR A 253 0.12 17.72 13.27
N LEU A 254 -1.01 17.31 12.71
CA LEU A 254 -1.46 17.81 11.41
C LEU A 254 -2.27 19.09 11.64
N ASN A 255 -2.11 20.09 10.77
CA ASN A 255 -2.87 21.34 10.86
C ASN A 255 -4.40 21.14 10.80
N THR A 256 -4.84 19.98 10.32
CA THR A 256 -6.26 19.56 10.23
C THR A 256 -6.75 18.79 11.47
N THR A 257 -5.93 18.65 12.51
CA THR A 257 -6.29 17.88 13.71
C THR A 257 -7.26 18.65 14.58
N HIS A 258 -8.40 18.04 14.92
CA HIS A 258 -9.31 18.59 15.93
C HIS A 258 -8.91 18.12 17.32
N PHE A 259 -8.95 19.03 18.29
CA PHE A 259 -8.60 18.74 19.69
C PHE A 259 -9.84 18.77 20.56
N TYR A 260 -9.98 17.77 21.43
CA TYR A 260 -11.07 17.64 22.38
C TYR A 260 -10.51 17.63 23.81
N GLY A 261 -11.14 18.38 24.70
CA GLY A 261 -10.82 18.38 26.12
C GLY A 261 -11.17 17.06 26.79
N SER A 262 -10.77 16.90 28.06
CA SER A 262 -11.11 15.73 28.86
C SER A 262 -12.63 15.54 29.05
N ASP A 263 -13.39 16.64 28.96
CA ASP A 263 -14.86 16.67 28.99
C ASP A 263 -15.52 16.39 27.62
N GLY A 264 -14.72 16.11 26.59
CA GLY A 264 -15.18 15.83 25.23
C GLY A 264 -15.61 17.06 24.43
N GLN A 265 -15.37 18.30 24.92
CA GLN A 265 -15.66 19.51 24.15
C GLN A 265 -14.56 19.82 23.14
N LEU A 266 -14.97 20.31 21.96
CA LEU A 266 -14.03 20.78 20.93
C LEU A 266 -13.29 22.03 21.43
N MET A 267 -11.97 21.98 21.40
CA MET A 267 -11.07 23.06 21.80
C MET A 267 -10.87 24.06 20.65
N ASN A 268 -10.67 25.34 20.97
CA ASN A 268 -10.43 26.36 19.95
C ASN A 268 -8.95 26.38 19.55
N PRO A 269 -8.60 26.06 18.28
CA PRO A 269 -7.22 25.97 17.82
C PRO A 269 -6.48 27.32 17.71
N THR A 270 -7.09 28.45 18.10
CA THR A 270 -6.41 29.76 18.16
C THR A 270 -6.26 30.31 19.58
N LYS A 271 -6.96 29.73 20.56
CA LYS A 271 -6.96 30.18 21.96
C LYS A 271 -6.45 29.10 22.92
N ASP A 272 -6.69 27.85 22.58
CA ASP A 272 -6.51 26.69 23.45
C ASP A 272 -5.48 25.70 22.86
N LEU A 273 -4.61 26.17 21.95
CA LEU A 273 -3.56 25.32 21.38
C LEU A 273 -2.73 24.73 22.52
N PRO A 274 -2.52 23.41 22.54
CA PRO A 274 -1.81 22.79 23.64
C PRO A 274 -0.34 23.21 23.59
N ASP A 275 0.17 23.72 24.72
CA ASP A 275 1.61 23.94 24.94
C ASP A 275 2.40 22.62 24.89
N ASP A 276 1.71 21.48 25.06
CA ASP A 276 2.29 20.15 25.09
C ASP A 276 1.37 19.09 24.43
N PRO A 277 1.67 18.66 23.18
CA PRO A 277 0.91 17.64 22.46
C PRO A 277 1.02 16.24 23.09
N GLU A 278 1.95 16.00 24.02
CA GLU A 278 2.07 14.72 24.72
C GLU A 278 0.89 14.47 25.68
N ASN A 279 0.10 15.49 26.01
CA ASN A 279 -1.08 15.39 26.87
C ASN A 279 -2.34 14.87 26.15
N PHE A 280 -2.24 14.51 24.88
CA PHE A 280 -3.37 14.06 24.07
C PHE A 280 -3.16 12.64 23.56
N ASP A 281 -4.24 11.85 23.58
CA ASP A 281 -4.34 10.66 22.76
C ASP A 281 -4.79 11.06 21.35
N THR A 282 -4.09 10.58 20.34
CA THR A 282 -4.35 10.92 18.93
C THR A 282 -5.02 9.76 18.24
N ILE A 283 -6.08 10.03 17.49
CA ILE A 283 -6.84 9.01 16.78
C ILE A 283 -6.93 9.41 15.31
N CYS A 284 -6.51 8.51 14.42
CA CYS A 284 -6.68 8.65 12.97
C CYS A 284 -7.69 7.61 12.49
N VAL A 285 -8.63 8.05 11.66
CA VAL A 285 -9.54 7.16 10.93
C VAL A 285 -9.15 7.24 9.46
N LEU A 286 -8.89 6.08 8.87
CA LEU A 286 -8.39 5.95 7.51
C LEU A 286 -9.28 4.98 6.72
N PHE A 287 -9.59 5.38 5.50
CA PHE A 287 -10.42 4.65 4.55
C PHE A 287 -9.55 4.26 3.37
N GLU A 288 -9.43 2.96 3.13
CA GLU A 288 -8.67 2.43 1.99
C GLU A 288 -9.65 1.90 0.95
N PHE A 289 -9.54 2.42 -0.28
CA PHE A 289 -10.37 1.97 -1.39
C PHE A 289 -9.49 1.27 -2.44
N VAL A 290 -9.99 0.17 -3.01
CA VAL A 290 -9.41 -0.46 -4.20
C VAL A 290 -9.18 0.60 -5.29
N GLY A 291 -7.95 0.65 -5.79
CA GLY A 291 -7.65 1.42 -6.99
C GLY A 291 -7.96 0.61 -8.26
N LYS A 292 -8.85 1.14 -9.11
CA LYS A 292 -9.11 0.61 -10.46
C LYS A 292 -8.25 1.29 -11.52
N LEU A 293 -7.60 0.51 -12.38
CA LEU A 293 -6.82 1.03 -13.51
C LEU A 293 -7.61 2.11 -14.28
N ASP A 294 -6.93 3.21 -14.58
CA ASP A 294 -7.47 4.32 -15.37
C ASP A 294 -6.51 4.64 -16.51
N ASP A 295 -6.97 4.47 -17.75
CA ASP A 295 -6.16 4.66 -18.95
C ASP A 295 -5.84 6.13 -19.22
N GLU A 296 -6.55 7.05 -18.56
CA GLU A 296 -6.20 8.47 -18.56
C GLU A 296 -4.98 8.77 -17.67
N ASN A 297 -4.71 7.89 -16.70
CA ASN A 297 -3.55 8.00 -15.83
C ASN A 297 -2.36 7.28 -16.45
N SER A 298 -1.25 8.00 -16.61
CA SER A 298 -0.10 7.46 -17.32
C SER A 298 1.24 8.06 -16.90
N VAL A 299 2.30 7.31 -17.19
CA VAL A 299 3.67 7.83 -17.22
C VAL A 299 3.91 8.42 -18.62
N LEU A 300 4.25 9.69 -18.67
CA LEU A 300 4.58 10.40 -19.89
C LEU A 300 6.08 10.26 -20.19
N ASN A 301 6.40 9.98 -21.45
CA ASN A 301 7.76 10.03 -21.95
C ASN A 301 8.04 11.40 -22.58
N ILE A 302 8.59 12.31 -21.78
CA ILE A 302 8.97 13.65 -22.23
C ILE A 302 10.50 13.71 -22.31
N PRO A 303 11.09 13.89 -23.50
CA PRO A 303 12.54 13.91 -23.66
C PRO A 303 13.21 14.96 -22.76
N GLY A 304 14.23 14.52 -22.01
CA GLY A 304 15.05 15.39 -21.15
C GLY A 304 14.44 15.70 -19.78
N LEU A 305 13.26 15.16 -19.45
CA LEU A 305 12.67 15.25 -18.12
C LEU A 305 12.75 13.90 -17.39
N ASP A 306 12.74 13.96 -16.06
CA ASP A 306 12.39 12.80 -15.24
C ASP A 306 10.97 12.31 -15.61
N PRO A 307 10.62 11.04 -15.32
CA PRO A 307 9.29 10.53 -15.63
C PRO A 307 8.19 11.45 -15.09
N VAL A 308 7.39 12.00 -15.99
CA VAL A 308 6.26 12.88 -15.64
C VAL A 308 5.01 12.04 -15.54
N LEU A 309 4.21 12.26 -14.50
CA LEU A 309 2.97 11.52 -14.30
C LEU A 309 1.79 12.41 -14.73
N ASP A 310 0.95 11.92 -15.65
CA ASP A 310 -0.39 12.47 -15.88
C ASP A 310 -1.34 11.69 -14.99
N ILE A 311 -1.80 12.31 -13.91
CA ILE A 311 -2.70 11.71 -12.93
C ILE A 311 -3.94 12.57 -12.80
N ARG A 312 -5.07 11.93 -13.04
CA ARG A 312 -6.42 12.43 -12.80
C ARG A 312 -7.02 11.56 -11.72
N ARG A 313 -7.68 12.22 -10.77
CA ARG A 313 -8.45 11.55 -9.75
C ARG A 313 -9.79 12.26 -9.65
N ALA A 314 -10.85 11.54 -10.01
CA ALA A 314 -12.20 12.05 -9.84
C ALA A 314 -12.43 12.38 -8.36
N PRO A 315 -13.17 13.47 -8.05
CA PRO A 315 -13.55 13.75 -6.69
C PRO A 315 -14.40 12.60 -6.14
N LEU A 316 -14.34 12.38 -4.83
CA LEU A 316 -15.23 11.45 -4.17
C LEU A 316 -16.68 11.87 -4.40
N LYS A 317 -17.55 10.89 -4.66
CA LYS A 317 -18.98 11.13 -4.71
C LYS A 317 -19.46 11.64 -3.35
N HIS A 318 -20.40 12.58 -3.37
CA HIS A 318 -20.99 13.17 -2.15
C HIS A 318 -21.54 12.10 -1.19
N GLU A 319 -22.23 11.08 -1.71
CA GLU A 319 -22.75 9.94 -0.91
C GLU A 319 -21.65 9.16 -0.16
N VAL A 320 -20.50 8.94 -0.80
CA VAL A 320 -19.35 8.25 -0.20
C VAL A 320 -18.70 9.14 0.87
N GLN A 321 -18.58 10.43 0.58
CA GLN A 321 -18.09 11.42 1.53
C GLN A 321 -18.94 11.44 2.81
N CYS A 322 -20.27 11.49 2.70
CA CYS A 322 -21.16 11.49 3.86
C CYS A 322 -21.14 10.17 4.64
N ALA A 323 -21.01 9.03 3.96
CA ALA A 323 -20.84 7.75 4.63
C ALA A 323 -19.56 7.73 5.48
N MET A 324 -18.43 8.20 4.94
CA MET A 324 -17.18 8.30 5.70
C MET A 324 -17.30 9.25 6.89
N GLU A 325 -17.91 10.43 6.72
CA GLU A 325 -18.13 11.38 7.81
C GLU A 325 -19.01 10.80 8.93
N GLY A 326 -20.02 10.00 8.59
CA GLY A 326 -20.83 9.26 9.57
C GLY A 326 -20.02 8.23 10.36
N ILE A 327 -19.14 7.47 9.70
CA ILE A 327 -18.23 6.52 10.37
C ILE A 327 -17.27 7.26 11.29
N VAL A 328 -16.67 8.36 10.82
CA VAL A 328 -15.78 9.20 11.62
C VAL A 328 -16.47 9.71 12.87
N ARG A 329 -17.73 10.14 12.77
CA ARG A 329 -18.53 10.60 13.90
C ARG A 329 -18.71 9.50 14.95
N LYS A 330 -19.11 8.31 14.51
CA LYS A 330 -19.28 7.14 15.39
C LYS A 330 -17.97 6.79 16.11
N VAL A 331 -16.85 6.75 15.38
CA VAL A 331 -15.52 6.48 15.96
C VAL A 331 -15.13 7.58 16.95
N ARG A 332 -15.27 8.85 16.59
CA ARG A 332 -14.99 9.98 17.49
C ARG A 332 -15.76 9.87 18.80
N ASP A 333 -17.08 9.68 18.72
CA ASP A 333 -17.97 9.65 19.88
C ASP A 333 -17.66 8.47 20.83
N ALA A 334 -17.10 7.37 20.31
CA ALA A 334 -16.61 6.24 21.11
C ALA A 334 -15.44 6.61 22.04
N PHE A 335 -14.65 7.61 21.67
CA PHE A 335 -13.48 8.06 22.42
C PHE A 335 -13.73 9.33 23.25
N ILE A 336 -14.51 10.31 22.75
CA ILE A 336 -14.70 11.60 23.45
C ILE A 336 -15.78 11.58 24.55
N THR A 337 -16.42 10.43 24.81
CA THR A 337 -17.36 10.20 25.94
C THR A 337 -18.59 11.11 26.00
N LYS A 338 -18.87 11.87 24.94
CA LYS A 338 -20.08 12.68 24.75
C LYS A 338 -20.68 12.33 23.39
N LYS A 339 -21.94 11.86 23.37
CA LYS A 339 -22.71 11.83 22.12
C LYS A 339 -23.02 13.28 21.76
N ILE A 340 -22.36 13.80 20.72
CA ILE A 340 -22.80 15.05 20.12
C ILE A 340 -24.13 14.71 19.42
N PRO A 341 -25.24 15.42 19.69
CA PRO A 341 -26.52 15.12 19.05
C PRO A 341 -26.34 15.05 17.53
N GLU A 342 -26.89 14.01 16.89
CA GLU A 342 -26.99 13.94 15.44
C GLU A 342 -27.55 15.29 14.96
N PRO A 343 -26.84 16.00 14.06
CA PRO A 343 -27.31 17.29 13.60
C PRO A 343 -28.67 17.08 12.95
N ASN A 344 -29.71 17.73 13.49
CA ASN A 344 -30.88 18.06 12.68
C ASN A 344 -30.32 18.72 11.41
N GLN A 345 -30.77 18.29 10.23
CA GLN A 345 -30.27 18.69 8.91
C GLN A 345 -30.20 20.22 8.63
N THR A 346 -30.49 21.08 9.62
CA THR A 346 -30.77 22.51 9.48
C THR A 346 -29.89 23.46 10.31
N THR A 347 -28.94 23.02 11.15
CA THR A 347 -28.31 23.96 12.13
C THR A 347 -26.82 24.23 12.02
N TYR A 348 -26.15 23.86 10.92
CA TYR A 348 -24.78 24.29 10.67
C TYR A 348 -24.68 25.05 9.34
N ALA A 349 -25.09 26.32 9.36
CA ALA A 349 -24.66 27.27 8.35
C ALA A 349 -23.16 27.53 8.56
N ASN A 350 -22.34 27.19 7.56
CA ASN A 350 -20.97 27.68 7.49
C ASN A 350 -21.01 29.22 7.56
N PRO A 351 -20.25 29.89 8.45
CA PRO A 351 -20.21 31.35 8.45
C PRO A 351 -19.54 31.81 7.15
N GLY A 352 -20.35 32.06 6.13
CA GLY A 352 -19.90 32.46 4.78
C GLY A 352 -20.62 31.79 3.60
N VAL A 353 -21.46 30.77 3.80
CA VAL A 353 -22.23 30.14 2.71
C VAL A 353 -23.68 30.58 2.80
N ARG A 354 -24.25 31.09 1.70
CA ARG A 354 -25.63 31.59 1.66
C ARG A 354 -26.62 30.41 1.61
N GLU A 355 -27.80 30.59 2.20
CA GLU A 355 -28.86 29.56 2.35
C GLU A 355 -29.43 29.03 1.02
N ASP A 356 -29.18 29.73 -0.08
CA ASP A 356 -29.68 29.48 -1.42
C ASP A 356 -28.73 28.65 -2.32
N GLU A 357 -27.56 28.27 -1.82
CA GLU A 357 -26.70 27.25 -2.44
C GLU A 357 -26.87 25.92 -1.68
N ASP A 358 -27.42 24.90 -2.33
CA ASP A 358 -27.43 23.52 -1.83
C ASP A 358 -25.97 23.08 -1.57
N SER A 359 -25.50 23.30 -0.35
CA SER A 359 -24.07 23.32 -0.04
C SER A 359 -23.41 21.94 -0.08
N GLY A 360 -24.17 20.86 -0.35
CA GLY A 360 -23.63 19.50 -0.44
C GLY A 360 -22.79 19.13 0.78
N THR A 361 -23.09 19.71 1.94
CA THR A 361 -22.42 19.45 3.20
C THR A 361 -23.19 18.36 3.94
N CYS A 362 -22.48 17.32 4.36
CA CYS A 362 -23.06 16.36 5.30
C CYS A 362 -23.23 17.10 6.63
N GLY A 363 -24.25 16.77 7.42
CA GLY A 363 -24.73 17.62 8.53
C GLY A 363 -23.75 17.97 9.66
N ASP A 364 -22.49 17.50 9.66
CA ASP A 364 -21.46 17.82 10.65
C ASP A 364 -20.22 18.44 9.96
N PRO A 365 -19.94 19.75 10.13
CA PRO A 365 -18.83 20.43 9.45
C PRO A 365 -17.43 20.13 10.06
N GLY A 366 -17.33 19.33 11.13
CA GLY A 366 -16.10 19.23 11.91
C GLY A 366 -15.00 18.38 11.29
N LEU A 367 -15.25 17.08 11.09
CA LEU A 367 -14.20 16.11 10.75
C LEU A 367 -14.41 15.52 9.37
N ARG A 368 -13.98 16.27 8.34
CA ARG A 368 -14.09 15.84 6.95
C ARG A 368 -12.85 15.04 6.53
N PRO A 369 -12.98 13.74 6.17
CA PRO A 369 -11.89 12.98 5.58
C PRO A 369 -11.33 13.66 4.35
N GLN A 370 -10.02 13.82 4.33
CA GLN A 370 -9.30 14.40 3.22
C GLN A 370 -8.59 13.32 2.43
N HIS A 371 -8.64 13.51 1.12
CA HIS A 371 -7.94 12.66 0.20
C HIS A 371 -6.44 12.86 0.36
N LEU A 372 -5.71 11.75 0.49
CA LEU A 372 -4.27 11.77 0.56
C LEU A 372 -3.67 11.75 -0.86
N GLY A 373 -2.71 12.63 -1.13
CA GLY A 373 -2.11 12.76 -2.47
C GLY A 373 -1.58 11.44 -3.07
N PHE A 374 -1.49 11.40 -4.40
CA PHE A 374 -0.89 10.27 -5.11
C PHE A 374 0.57 10.03 -4.68
N GLY A 375 0.95 8.77 -4.51
CA GLY A 375 2.33 8.37 -4.22
C GLY A 375 2.72 8.42 -2.75
N VAL A 376 1.84 8.93 -1.87
CA VAL A 376 2.12 9.00 -0.43
C VAL A 376 2.20 7.62 0.21
N PHE A 377 1.48 6.62 -0.32
CA PHE A 377 1.62 5.21 0.09
C PHE A 377 2.64 4.43 -0.71
N SER A 378 3.09 4.99 -1.83
CA SER A 378 4.04 4.34 -2.74
C SER A 378 3.58 2.92 -3.15
N HIS A 379 2.27 2.73 -3.32
CA HIS A 379 1.65 1.50 -3.82
C HIS A 379 1.21 1.65 -5.29
N GLU A 380 1.83 2.58 -6.01
CA GLU A 380 1.48 2.78 -7.40
C GLU A 380 1.72 1.51 -8.23
N CYS A 381 0.82 1.24 -9.17
CA CYS A 381 0.81 0.02 -9.97
C CYS A 381 0.14 0.22 -11.34
N GLY A 382 0.13 -0.82 -12.17
CA GLY A 382 -0.71 -0.91 -13.37
C GLY A 382 -0.09 -0.47 -14.70
N THR A 383 1.05 0.21 -14.70
CA THR A 383 1.66 0.80 -15.91
C THR A 383 2.18 -0.21 -16.94
N MET A 384 2.39 -1.46 -16.54
CA MET A 384 2.72 -2.60 -17.42
C MET A 384 1.77 -3.75 -17.14
N ARG A 385 0.50 -3.43 -16.89
CA ARG A 385 -0.53 -4.36 -16.43
C ARG A 385 -0.50 -5.69 -17.17
N MET A 386 -0.67 -6.74 -16.38
CA MET A 386 -1.01 -8.06 -16.87
C MET A 386 -2.34 -8.01 -17.65
N ASP A 387 -2.57 -9.06 -18.44
CA ASP A 387 -3.83 -9.27 -19.12
C ASP A 387 -5.07 -8.95 -18.29
N GLY A 388 -6.07 -8.37 -18.95
CA GLY A 388 -7.43 -8.16 -18.46
C GLY A 388 -8.40 -9.24 -19.00
N PRO A 389 -9.73 -9.09 -18.77
CA PRO A 389 -10.73 -9.99 -19.38
C PRO A 389 -10.67 -10.02 -20.91
N LYS A 390 -10.12 -8.96 -21.50
CA LYS A 390 -9.96 -8.80 -22.95
C LYS A 390 -8.63 -9.34 -23.48
N GLY A 391 -7.72 -9.81 -22.60
CA GLY A 391 -6.39 -10.29 -23.00
C GLY A 391 -5.52 -9.21 -23.66
N ASP A 392 -5.74 -7.94 -23.32
CA ASP A 392 -5.12 -6.75 -23.91
C ASP A 392 -3.96 -6.18 -23.08
N GLY A 393 -3.55 -6.86 -22.02
CA GLY A 393 -2.47 -6.41 -21.13
C GLY A 393 -1.11 -6.35 -21.82
N VAL A 394 -0.20 -5.60 -21.20
CA VAL A 394 1.18 -5.41 -21.68
C VAL A 394 1.99 -6.68 -21.49
N VAL A 395 1.77 -7.39 -20.38
CA VAL A 395 2.37 -8.68 -20.08
C VAL A 395 1.32 -9.79 -20.03
N ASP A 396 1.74 -11.02 -20.33
CA ASP A 396 0.90 -12.20 -20.13
C ASP A 396 0.87 -12.66 -18.66
N ARG A 397 0.13 -13.74 -18.37
CA ARG A 397 0.03 -14.33 -17.02
C ARG A 397 1.38 -14.80 -16.44
N ASN A 398 2.39 -15.02 -17.28
CA ASN A 398 3.74 -15.39 -16.88
C ASN A 398 4.67 -14.17 -16.85
N LEU A 399 4.08 -12.97 -16.86
CA LEU A 399 4.78 -11.70 -16.80
C LEU A 399 5.67 -11.41 -18.02
N LYS A 400 5.52 -12.17 -19.11
CA LYS A 400 6.27 -11.97 -20.34
C LYS A 400 5.68 -10.80 -21.11
N VAL A 401 6.53 -9.86 -21.54
CA VAL A 401 6.11 -8.75 -22.39
C VAL A 401 5.64 -9.28 -23.74
N LYS A 402 4.41 -8.93 -24.13
CA LYS A 402 3.84 -9.41 -25.39
C LYS A 402 4.62 -8.87 -26.58
N GLY A 403 4.92 -9.77 -27.53
CA GLY A 403 5.69 -9.45 -28.72
C GLY A 403 7.20 -9.49 -28.57
N LEU A 404 7.75 -9.83 -27.39
CA LEU A 404 9.18 -10.02 -27.16
C LEU A 404 9.47 -11.38 -26.52
N ASP A 405 10.49 -12.09 -27.00
CA ASP A 405 10.72 -13.48 -26.58
C ASP A 405 11.49 -13.66 -25.28
N ASN A 406 12.31 -12.68 -24.93
CA ASN A 406 13.22 -12.74 -23.78
C ASN A 406 13.05 -11.58 -22.79
N LEU A 407 11.89 -10.90 -22.76
CA LEU A 407 11.61 -9.79 -21.85
C LEU A 407 10.42 -10.09 -20.92
N TRP A 408 10.63 -9.89 -19.63
CA TRP A 408 9.62 -9.99 -18.57
C TRP A 408 9.59 -8.71 -17.72
N VAL A 409 8.50 -8.50 -16.98
CA VAL A 409 8.37 -7.43 -16.00
C VAL A 409 7.95 -8.01 -14.66
N CYS A 410 8.65 -7.71 -13.58
CA CYS A 410 8.32 -8.20 -12.25
C CYS A 410 8.50 -7.12 -11.20
N ASP A 411 7.48 -6.27 -11.10
CA ASP A 411 7.29 -5.25 -10.06
C ASP A 411 5.78 -4.90 -10.00
N LEU A 412 5.38 -3.88 -9.24
CA LEU A 412 3.97 -3.50 -9.11
C LEU A 412 3.33 -3.00 -10.41
N SER A 413 4.10 -2.64 -11.45
CA SER A 413 3.54 -2.21 -12.73
C SER A 413 2.62 -3.24 -13.37
N VAL A 414 2.81 -4.54 -13.08
CA VAL A 414 2.03 -5.63 -13.70
C VAL A 414 0.69 -5.86 -13.02
N PHE A 415 0.43 -5.25 -11.87
CA PHE A 415 -0.79 -5.51 -11.12
C PHE A 415 -2.01 -4.99 -11.90
N PRO A 416 -3.07 -5.82 -12.05
CA PRO A 416 -4.27 -5.43 -12.78
C PRO A 416 -5.22 -4.55 -11.94
N VAL A 417 -4.91 -4.34 -10.67
CA VAL A 417 -5.69 -3.57 -9.71
C VAL A 417 -4.79 -3.20 -8.53
N SER A 418 -5.03 -2.04 -7.91
CA SER A 418 -4.40 -1.66 -6.66
C SER A 418 -5.23 -2.23 -5.50
N PRO A 419 -4.71 -3.20 -4.71
CA PRO A 419 -5.50 -3.86 -3.66
C PRO A 419 -5.92 -2.91 -2.52
N GLU A 420 -6.66 -3.43 -1.54
CA GLU A 420 -6.88 -2.75 -0.24
C GLU A 420 -5.88 -3.22 0.83
N ALA A 421 -4.82 -3.91 0.38
CA ALA A 421 -3.81 -4.58 1.19
C ALA A 421 -2.42 -4.20 0.69
N ASN A 422 -1.42 -4.22 1.58
CA ASN A 422 -0.05 -3.90 1.20
C ASN A 422 0.46 -4.93 0.16
N PRO A 423 0.93 -4.48 -1.02
CA PRO A 423 1.15 -5.40 -2.15
C PRO A 423 2.47 -6.18 -2.07
N SER A 424 3.34 -5.88 -1.11
CA SER A 424 4.71 -6.42 -1.03
C SER A 424 4.79 -7.94 -0.98
N LEU A 425 3.94 -8.60 -0.16
CA LEU A 425 3.94 -10.06 -0.05
C LEU A 425 3.47 -10.72 -1.36
N THR A 426 2.45 -10.14 -2.00
CA THR A 426 1.96 -10.59 -3.31
C THR A 426 3.03 -10.42 -4.38
N LEU A 427 3.71 -9.29 -4.41
CA LEU A 427 4.80 -9.05 -5.36
C LEU A 427 5.92 -10.08 -5.17
N ALA A 428 6.32 -10.37 -3.93
CA ALA A 428 7.31 -11.39 -3.63
C ALA A 428 6.84 -12.80 -4.04
N ALA A 429 5.55 -13.11 -3.91
CA ALA A 429 5.00 -14.39 -4.35
C ALA A 429 4.99 -14.51 -5.88
N LEU A 430 4.65 -13.42 -6.58
CA LEU A 430 4.74 -13.34 -8.04
C LEU A 430 6.17 -13.47 -8.55
N SER A 431 7.15 -12.88 -7.85
CA SER A 431 8.56 -13.00 -8.23
C SER A 431 9.08 -14.43 -8.05
N LEU A 432 8.70 -15.13 -6.97
CA LEU A 432 9.00 -16.55 -6.81
C LEU A 432 8.36 -17.40 -7.91
N ARG A 433 7.08 -17.15 -8.25
CA ARG A 433 6.39 -17.84 -9.35
C ARG A 433 7.13 -17.65 -10.67
N LEU A 434 7.55 -16.41 -10.97
CA LEU A 434 8.31 -16.11 -12.19
C LEU A 434 9.67 -16.83 -12.18
N ALA A 435 10.39 -16.83 -11.06
CA ALA A 435 11.66 -17.52 -10.95
C ALA A 435 11.53 -19.04 -11.22
N GLU A 436 10.47 -19.68 -10.71
CA GLU A 436 10.15 -21.08 -11.00
C GLU A 436 9.86 -21.32 -12.48
N HIS A 437 9.04 -20.46 -13.09
CA HIS A 437 8.75 -20.50 -14.51
C HIS A 437 10.02 -20.37 -15.37
N LEU A 438 10.87 -19.38 -15.08
CA LEU A 438 12.08 -19.14 -15.88
C LEU A 438 13.19 -20.17 -15.64
N SER A 439 13.21 -20.84 -14.50
CA SER A 439 14.15 -21.94 -14.22
C SER A 439 13.70 -23.29 -14.77
N GLY A 440 12.51 -23.38 -15.36
CA GLY A 440 11.93 -24.64 -15.83
C GLY A 440 11.50 -25.57 -14.68
N LYS A 441 11.32 -25.02 -13.48
CA LYS A 441 10.86 -25.73 -12.28
C LYS A 441 9.36 -25.56 -12.01
N ALA A 442 8.64 -24.83 -12.87
CA ALA A 442 7.18 -24.76 -12.81
C ALA A 442 6.60 -26.18 -12.98
N GLN A 443 5.77 -26.59 -12.02
CA GLN A 443 5.03 -27.86 -12.07
C GLN A 443 3.96 -27.82 -13.15
#